data_AF-A0A183GYM5-F1
#
_entry.id   AF-A0A183GYM5-F1
#
_cell.length_a   1.000
_cell.length_b   1.000
_cell.length_c   1.000
_cell.angle_alpha   90.00
_cell.angle_beta   90.00
_cell.angle_gamma   90.00
#
_symmetry.space_group_name_H-M   'P 1'
#
loop_
_entity.id
_entity.type
_entity.pdbx_description
1 polymer ?
#
loop_
_entity_poly.entity_id
_entity_poly.type
_entity_poly.pdbx_seq_one_letter_code
_entity_poly.pdbx_strand_id
1 'polypeptide(L)'
;MSDEEKWFYDESLELSDEEFIDLIYFKEEITHQWQLCPIGVLGSLRSTILKLLLCSALKRFLVFLHAKGIISDFTLHLIFIASGLFIIGTQNNLLLSICTYIALTVILPYYKFLFNKQTKFVILVYSIGMLLIWQYFFTAKEFMSMRGILMIVLMKITSLSFDLANEFDGRITLLHLLSYMFDSSTVLFGPWITYKQYQDSLCLKEFKVEITNCFRALSYIALSLLAVIYSSCIADNFIEWPFIGAYFVAQSFRFSHYFVSWLSAGTSLLSGIDSGIVADWIHIELPRSLVDVVVSWNIPMHRFLHHHIFGEIKKYGSIPAIFITYAVSSLFHGINFQLSAVLLSLGFYTYAET
;
A
#
# COMPACT_ATOMS: atom_id res chain seq x y z
N MET A 1 17.95 -62.31 38.21
CA MET A 1 17.11 -61.36 37.45
C MET A 1 16.01 -62.18 36.84
N SER A 2 14.83 -62.09 37.44
CA SER A 2 13.62 -62.78 37.02
C SER A 2 13.12 -62.19 35.70
N ASP A 3 12.45 -63.02 34.90
CA ASP A 3 11.92 -62.64 33.58
C ASP A 3 10.93 -61.45 33.62
N GLU A 4 10.39 -61.13 34.81
CA GLU A 4 9.53 -59.95 35.05
C GLU A 4 10.28 -58.61 35.02
N GLU A 5 11.54 -58.55 35.46
CA GLU A 5 12.36 -57.33 35.41
C GLU A 5 12.75 -56.96 33.98
N LYS A 6 12.82 -57.96 33.09
CA LYS A 6 13.16 -57.78 31.68
C LYS A 6 11.97 -57.24 30.87
N TRP A 7 10.76 -57.72 31.17
CA TRP A 7 9.52 -57.21 30.57
C TRP A 7 9.27 -55.73 30.91
N PHE A 8 9.47 -55.33 32.17
CA PHE A 8 9.26 -53.94 32.59
C PHE A 8 10.27 -52.97 31.96
N TYR A 9 11.51 -53.43 31.70
CA TYR A 9 12.53 -52.64 31.02
C TYR A 9 12.27 -52.51 29.51
N ASP A 10 11.90 -53.60 28.82
CA ASP A 10 11.57 -53.56 27.38
C ASP A 10 10.32 -52.72 27.10
N GLU A 11 9.27 -52.83 27.92
CA GLU A 11 8.02 -52.06 27.76
C GLU A 11 8.22 -50.56 28.04
N SER A 12 9.15 -50.20 28.95
CA SER A 12 9.52 -48.80 29.22
C SER A 12 10.41 -48.18 28.12
N LEU A 13 11.21 -49.00 27.43
CA LEU A 13 12.02 -48.58 26.29
C LEU A 13 11.14 -48.40 25.05
N GLU A 14 10.22 -49.33 24.79
CA GLU A 14 9.25 -49.23 23.69
C GLU A 14 8.29 -48.04 23.86
N LEU A 15 7.80 -47.75 25.07
CA LEU A 15 7.00 -46.54 25.33
C LEU A 15 7.79 -45.24 25.06
N SER A 16 9.08 -45.22 25.35
CA SER A 16 9.94 -44.05 25.12
C SER A 16 10.29 -43.85 23.65
N ASP A 17 10.40 -44.95 22.89
CA ASP A 17 10.69 -44.94 21.47
C ASP A 17 9.45 -44.55 20.65
N GLU A 18 8.23 -44.97 21.03
CA GLU A 18 6.99 -44.52 20.39
C GLU A 18 6.73 -43.01 20.60
N GLU A 19 6.89 -42.49 21.84
CA GLU A 19 6.79 -41.04 22.09
C GLU A 19 7.87 -40.24 21.35
N PHE A 20 9.07 -40.80 21.19
CA PHE A 20 10.17 -40.17 20.45
C PHE A 20 9.94 -40.19 18.94
N ILE A 21 9.39 -41.28 18.40
CA ILE A 21 9.00 -41.41 16.99
C ILE A 21 7.85 -40.46 16.67
N ASP A 22 6.83 -40.34 17.54
CA ASP A 22 5.74 -39.37 17.39
C ASP A 22 6.25 -37.93 17.48
N LEU A 23 7.20 -37.63 18.36
CA LEU A 23 7.85 -36.32 18.43
C LEU A 23 8.68 -36.03 17.16
N ILE A 24 9.35 -37.04 16.58
CA ILE A 24 10.09 -36.90 15.32
C ILE A 24 9.14 -36.70 14.14
N TYR A 25 8.06 -37.48 14.04
CA TYR A 25 7.05 -37.33 12.99
C TYR A 25 6.36 -35.98 13.08
N PHE A 26 5.95 -35.56 14.28
CA PHE A 26 5.38 -34.23 14.51
C PHE A 26 6.39 -33.13 14.16
N LYS A 27 7.68 -33.30 14.50
CA LYS A 27 8.75 -32.35 14.14
C LYS A 27 9.05 -32.35 12.64
N GLU A 28 9.00 -33.48 11.94
CA GLU A 28 9.18 -33.60 10.49
C GLU A 28 8.00 -32.99 9.71
N GLU A 29 6.76 -33.26 10.13
CA GLU A 29 5.55 -32.70 9.53
C GLU A 29 5.48 -31.18 9.71
N ILE A 30 5.83 -30.70 10.91
CA ILE A 30 5.97 -29.28 11.22
C ILE A 30 7.10 -28.67 10.37
N THR A 31 8.31 -29.24 10.37
CA THR A 31 9.44 -28.66 9.60
C THR A 31 9.19 -28.61 8.10
N HIS A 32 8.47 -29.59 7.54
CA HIS A 32 8.05 -29.57 6.14
C HIS A 32 7.04 -28.45 5.88
N GLN A 33 6.07 -28.23 6.79
CA GLN A 33 5.10 -27.12 6.70
C GLN A 33 5.77 -25.73 6.83
N TRP A 34 6.79 -25.57 7.69
CA TRP A 34 7.56 -24.32 7.84
C TRP A 34 8.39 -23.95 6.61
N GLN A 35 8.84 -24.92 5.83
CA GLN A 35 9.58 -24.65 4.59
C GLN A 35 8.64 -24.44 3.40
N LEU A 36 7.54 -25.19 3.33
CA LEU A 36 6.58 -25.09 2.24
C LEU A 36 5.81 -23.77 2.22
N CYS A 37 5.39 -23.24 3.38
CA CYS A 37 4.59 -22.01 3.42
C CYS A 37 5.35 -20.79 2.86
N PRO A 38 6.59 -20.46 3.31
CA PRO A 38 7.35 -19.36 2.75
C PRO A 38 7.61 -19.52 1.24
N ILE A 39 7.90 -20.74 0.78
CA ILE A 39 8.11 -21.03 -0.65
C ILE A 39 6.82 -20.76 -1.44
N GLY A 40 5.66 -21.20 -0.96
CA GLY A 40 4.36 -20.96 -1.59
C GLY A 40 3.99 -19.48 -1.64
N VAL A 41 4.12 -18.77 -0.51
CA VAL A 41 3.83 -17.34 -0.40
C VAL A 41 4.74 -16.52 -1.32
N LEU A 42 6.06 -16.73 -1.24
CA LEU A 42 7.01 -16.04 -2.10
C LEU A 42 6.84 -16.42 -3.58
N GLY A 43 6.51 -17.68 -3.87
CA GLY A 43 6.19 -18.14 -5.22
C GLY A 43 5.00 -17.39 -5.83
N SER A 44 3.94 -17.16 -5.05
CA SER A 44 2.76 -16.41 -5.48
C SER A 44 3.06 -14.93 -5.75
N LEU A 45 3.95 -14.32 -4.96
CA LEU A 45 4.29 -12.89 -5.05
C LEU A 45 5.43 -12.60 -6.04
N ARG A 46 6.22 -13.62 -6.41
CA ARG A 46 7.44 -13.49 -7.23
C ARG A 46 7.21 -12.68 -8.50
N SER A 47 6.15 -13.00 -9.24
CA SER A 47 5.86 -12.35 -10.52
C SER A 47 5.58 -10.85 -10.34
N THR A 48 4.76 -10.48 -9.35
CA THR A 48 4.39 -9.09 -9.08
C THR A 48 5.57 -8.28 -8.55
N ILE A 49 6.32 -8.82 -7.59
CA ILE A 49 7.50 -8.14 -7.02
C ILE A 49 8.57 -7.92 -8.10
N LEU A 50 8.87 -8.93 -8.91
CA LEU A 50 9.89 -8.82 -9.96
C LEU A 50 9.53 -7.75 -11.00
N LYS A 51 8.25 -7.68 -11.41
CA LYS A 51 7.76 -6.63 -12.32
C LYS A 51 7.93 -5.24 -11.73
N LEU A 52 7.56 -5.04 -10.46
CA LEU A 52 7.69 -3.76 -9.76
C LEU A 52 9.15 -3.31 -9.64
N LEU A 53 10.05 -4.24 -9.28
CA LEU A 53 11.48 -3.95 -9.17
C LEU A 53 12.08 -3.60 -10.53
N LEU A 54 11.77 -4.38 -11.57
CA LEU A 54 12.25 -4.13 -12.93
C LEU A 54 11.76 -2.78 -13.47
N CYS A 55 10.48 -2.45 -13.27
CA CYS A 55 9.94 -1.16 -13.70
C CYS A 55 10.55 0.02 -12.91
N SER A 56 10.80 -0.14 -11.61
CA SER A 56 11.42 0.89 -10.79
C SER A 56 12.88 1.13 -11.17
N ALA A 57 13.64 0.05 -11.40
CA ALA A 57 15.02 0.13 -11.89
C ALA A 57 15.07 0.73 -13.32
N LEU A 58 14.15 0.32 -14.20
CA LEU A 58 14.01 0.88 -15.54
C LEU A 58 13.74 2.39 -15.49
N LYS A 59 12.81 2.84 -14.63
CA LYS A 59 12.54 4.27 -14.44
C LYS A 59 13.80 5.02 -14.05
N ARG A 60 14.57 4.53 -13.07
CA ARG A 60 15.80 5.19 -12.64
C ARG A 60 16.86 5.23 -13.76
N PHE A 61 17.01 4.13 -14.50
CA PHE A 61 17.92 4.06 -15.64
C PHE A 61 17.53 5.05 -16.75
N LEU A 62 16.25 5.18 -17.07
CA LEU A 62 15.76 6.13 -18.07
C LEU A 62 15.97 7.59 -17.64
N VAL A 63 15.77 7.91 -16.36
CA VAL A 63 16.10 9.24 -15.81
C VAL A 63 17.59 9.53 -15.97
N PHE A 64 18.47 8.55 -15.73
CA PHE A 64 19.90 8.70 -15.96
C PHE A 64 20.25 8.98 -17.44
N LEU A 65 19.62 8.27 -18.38
CA LEU A 65 19.81 8.52 -19.82
C LEU A 65 19.27 9.89 -20.26
N HIS A 66 18.13 10.30 -19.69
CA HIS A 66 17.55 11.63 -19.93
C HIS A 66 18.49 12.74 -19.43
N ALA A 67 19.05 12.61 -18.23
CA ALA A 67 20.01 13.57 -17.69
C ALA A 67 21.31 13.68 -18.51
N LYS A 68 21.68 12.63 -19.24
CA LYS A 68 22.78 12.65 -20.23
C LYS A 68 22.39 13.25 -21.59
N GLY A 69 21.14 13.66 -21.77
CA GLY A 69 20.62 14.20 -23.03
C GLY A 69 20.38 13.17 -24.13
N ILE A 70 20.43 11.87 -23.82
CA ILE A 70 20.25 10.79 -24.80
C ILE A 70 18.77 10.61 -25.15
N ILE A 71 17.89 10.76 -24.15
CA ILE A 71 16.45 10.56 -24.28
C ILE A 71 15.74 11.91 -24.13
N SER A 72 14.81 12.21 -25.05
CA SER A 72 13.95 13.39 -24.94
C SER A 72 12.92 13.25 -23.81
N ASP A 73 12.53 14.39 -23.23
CA ASP A 73 11.51 14.45 -22.18
C ASP A 73 10.19 13.76 -22.59
N PHE A 74 9.76 13.99 -23.85
CA PHE A 74 8.57 13.36 -24.41
C PHE A 74 8.66 11.82 -24.39
N THR A 75 9.78 11.27 -24.83
CA THR A 75 10.00 9.81 -24.89
C THR A 75 10.05 9.22 -23.48
N LEU A 76 10.67 9.92 -22.53
CA LEU A 76 10.75 9.51 -21.13
C LEU A 76 9.35 9.30 -20.54
N HIS A 77 8.50 10.33 -20.64
CA HIS A 77 7.14 10.28 -20.09
C HIS A 77 6.26 9.23 -20.79
N LEU A 78 6.43 9.04 -22.10
CA LEU A 78 5.71 8.01 -22.85
C LEU A 78 6.06 6.60 -22.35
N ILE A 79 7.35 6.33 -22.09
CA ILE A 79 7.80 5.04 -21.56
C ILE A 79 7.26 4.80 -20.15
N PHE A 80 7.17 5.84 -19.31
CA PHE A 80 6.59 5.70 -17.97
C PHE A 80 5.10 5.36 -18.02
N ILE A 81 4.34 6.02 -18.90
CA ILE A 81 2.92 5.69 -19.12
C ILE A 81 2.79 4.25 -19.59
N ALA A 82 3.58 3.83 -20.57
CA ALA A 82 3.58 2.46 -21.08
C ALA A 82 3.93 1.43 -19.99
N SER A 83 4.92 1.73 -19.15
CA SER A 83 5.33 0.89 -18.01
C SER A 83 4.20 0.74 -16.98
N GLY A 84 3.49 1.83 -16.65
CA GLY A 84 2.32 1.78 -15.77
C GLY A 84 1.20 0.93 -16.33
N LEU A 85 0.85 1.15 -17.60
CA LEU A 85 -0.18 0.37 -18.31
C LEU A 85 0.17 -1.11 -18.36
N PHE A 86 1.44 -1.46 -18.58
CA PHE A 86 1.92 -2.84 -18.54
C PHE A 86 1.73 -3.48 -17.16
N ILE A 87 2.06 -2.79 -16.06
CA ILE A 87 1.84 -3.33 -14.71
C ILE A 87 0.35 -3.55 -14.45
N ILE A 88 -0.48 -2.55 -14.74
CA ILE A 88 -1.94 -2.64 -14.53
C ILE A 88 -2.52 -3.80 -15.35
N GLY A 89 -2.13 -3.91 -16.62
CA GLY A 89 -2.67 -4.92 -17.53
C GLY A 89 -2.25 -6.35 -17.21
N THR A 90 -1.07 -6.54 -16.63
CA THR A 90 -0.62 -7.88 -16.25
C THR A 90 -1.13 -8.33 -14.87
N GLN A 91 -1.56 -7.40 -14.02
CA GLN A 91 -2.08 -7.71 -12.68
C GLN A 91 -3.61 -7.82 -12.66
N ASN A 92 -4.29 -7.05 -13.51
CA ASN A 92 -5.75 -7.00 -13.56
C ASN A 92 -6.24 -7.19 -15.00
N ASN A 93 -7.16 -8.14 -15.21
CA ASN A 93 -7.85 -8.31 -16.49
C ASN A 93 -8.74 -7.11 -16.87
N LEU A 94 -8.97 -6.20 -15.93
CA LEU A 94 -9.83 -5.01 -16.05
C LEU A 94 -9.07 -3.75 -16.47
N LEU A 95 -7.98 -3.89 -17.24
CA LEU A 95 -7.16 -2.77 -17.71
C LEU A 95 -8.02 -1.67 -18.35
N LEU A 96 -8.93 -2.07 -19.24
CA LEU A 96 -9.80 -1.13 -19.93
C LEU A 96 -10.64 -0.30 -18.94
N SER A 97 -11.22 -0.95 -17.93
CA SER A 97 -12.04 -0.31 -16.89
C SER A 97 -11.25 0.66 -16.00
N ILE A 98 -9.97 0.35 -15.75
CA ILE A 98 -9.07 1.24 -14.99
C ILE A 98 -8.67 2.44 -15.86
N CYS A 99 -8.32 2.20 -17.12
CA CYS A 99 -7.98 3.27 -18.06
C CYS A 99 -9.17 4.20 -18.33
N THR A 100 -10.39 3.68 -18.45
CA THR A 100 -11.59 4.52 -18.60
C THR A 100 -11.85 5.35 -17.36
N TYR A 101 -11.68 4.78 -16.16
CA TYR A 101 -11.76 5.55 -14.90
C TYR A 101 -10.74 6.69 -14.86
N ILE A 102 -9.48 6.40 -15.18
CA ILE A 102 -8.41 7.41 -15.20
C ILE A 102 -8.71 8.48 -16.25
N ALA A 103 -9.14 8.10 -17.45
CA ALA A 103 -9.51 9.05 -18.50
C ALA A 103 -10.64 9.99 -18.03
N LEU A 104 -11.73 9.44 -17.47
CA LEU A 104 -12.88 10.22 -17.00
C LEU A 104 -12.55 11.12 -15.80
N THR A 105 -11.59 10.73 -14.97
CA THR A 105 -11.14 11.55 -13.84
C THR A 105 -10.14 12.63 -14.28
N VAL A 106 -9.32 12.37 -15.30
CA VAL A 106 -8.32 13.31 -15.86
C VAL A 106 -8.92 14.35 -16.81
N ILE A 107 -9.99 14.01 -17.53
CA ILE A 107 -10.64 14.92 -18.50
C ILE A 107 -11.13 16.21 -17.82
N LEU A 108 -11.76 16.14 -16.64
CA LEU A 108 -12.30 17.32 -15.95
C LEU A 108 -11.23 18.34 -15.50
N PRO A 109 -10.13 17.95 -14.82
CA PRO A 109 -9.06 18.90 -14.50
C PRO A 109 -8.32 19.40 -15.74
N TYR A 110 -8.28 18.63 -16.84
CA TYR A 110 -7.58 19.02 -18.06
C TYR A 110 -8.34 20.05 -18.92
N TYR A 111 -9.65 19.87 -19.14
CA TYR A 111 -10.43 20.66 -20.10
C TYR A 111 -10.96 22.01 -19.59
N LYS A 112 -10.38 22.60 -18.54
CA LYS A 112 -10.82 23.87 -17.95
C LYS A 112 -12.22 23.82 -17.31
N PHE A 113 -12.36 23.11 -16.19
CA PHE A 113 -13.16 23.67 -15.08
C PHE A 113 -12.24 24.60 -14.26
N LEU A 114 -11.95 25.76 -14.84
CA LEU A 114 -10.99 26.77 -14.38
C LEU A 114 -11.28 27.23 -12.94
N PHE A 115 -10.30 27.01 -12.07
CA PHE A 115 -9.86 27.88 -10.97
C PHE A 115 -10.90 28.83 -10.36
N ASN A 116 -11.94 28.25 -9.77
CA ASN A 116 -12.61 28.90 -8.65
C ASN A 116 -12.20 28.14 -7.38
N LYS A 117 -12.08 28.82 -6.23
CA LYS A 117 -11.66 28.17 -4.97
C LYS A 117 -12.54 26.96 -4.57
N GLN A 118 -13.76 26.90 -5.11
CA GLN A 118 -14.71 25.82 -4.87
C GLN A 118 -14.48 24.57 -5.75
N THR A 119 -13.72 24.67 -6.84
CA THR A 119 -13.48 23.56 -7.78
C THR A 119 -12.80 22.35 -7.14
N LYS A 120 -11.94 22.58 -6.14
CA LYS A 120 -11.22 21.51 -5.44
C LYS A 120 -12.15 20.49 -4.76
N PHE A 121 -13.21 20.96 -4.12
CA PHE A 121 -14.23 20.09 -3.52
C PHE A 121 -15.13 19.44 -4.57
N VAL A 122 -15.40 20.12 -5.70
CA VAL A 122 -16.16 19.53 -6.82
C VAL A 122 -15.41 18.33 -7.39
N ILE A 123 -14.10 18.45 -7.60
CA ILE A 123 -13.26 17.34 -8.08
C ILE A 123 -13.25 16.20 -7.07
N LEU A 124 -13.10 16.49 -5.77
CA LEU A 124 -13.19 15.46 -4.72
C LEU A 124 -14.51 14.70 -4.76
N VAL A 125 -15.64 15.41 -4.76
CA VAL A 125 -16.98 14.79 -4.77
C VAL A 125 -17.20 14.02 -6.06
N TYR A 126 -16.78 14.55 -7.20
CA TYR A 126 -16.85 13.85 -8.49
C TYR A 126 -16.02 12.57 -8.47
N SER A 127 -14.76 12.61 -8.05
CA SER A 127 -13.91 11.42 -8.04
C SER A 127 -14.43 10.36 -7.08
N ILE A 128 -14.95 10.74 -5.90
CA ILE A 128 -15.63 9.81 -4.99
C ILE A 128 -16.89 9.23 -5.66
N GLY A 129 -17.73 10.08 -6.28
CA GLY A 129 -18.92 9.63 -6.99
C GLY A 129 -18.61 8.62 -8.09
N MET A 130 -17.55 8.86 -8.87
CA MET A 130 -17.07 7.93 -9.90
C MET A 130 -16.59 6.60 -9.30
N LEU A 131 -15.89 6.63 -8.16
CA LEU A 131 -15.49 5.42 -7.44
C LEU A 131 -16.71 4.57 -7.04
N LEU A 132 -17.75 5.21 -6.50
CA LEU A 132 -18.99 4.55 -6.08
C LEU A 132 -19.80 4.00 -7.27
N ILE A 133 -19.83 4.73 -8.39
CA ILE A 133 -20.43 4.26 -9.64
C ILE A 133 -19.69 3.00 -10.14
N TRP A 134 -18.36 2.99 -10.11
CA TRP A 134 -17.59 1.80 -10.45
C TRP A 134 -17.90 0.63 -9.52
N GLN A 135 -17.99 0.88 -8.22
CA GLN A 135 -18.36 -0.16 -7.26
C GLN A 135 -19.74 -0.77 -7.56
N TYR A 136 -20.69 0.04 -8.05
CA TYR A 136 -22.02 -0.45 -8.43
C TYR A 136 -22.00 -1.34 -9.68
N PHE A 137 -21.14 -1.06 -10.66
CA PHE A 137 -21.07 -1.81 -11.92
C PHE A 137 -20.26 -3.10 -11.84
N PHE A 138 -19.27 -3.18 -10.96
CA PHE A 138 -18.37 -4.34 -10.85
C PHE A 138 -18.80 -5.29 -9.73
N THR A 139 -18.49 -6.57 -9.90
CA THR A 139 -18.67 -7.54 -8.80
C THR A 139 -17.73 -7.20 -7.63
N ALA A 140 -18.06 -7.66 -6.43
CA ALA A 140 -17.24 -7.41 -5.25
C ALA A 140 -15.77 -7.87 -5.44
N LYS A 141 -15.56 -9.03 -6.08
CA LYS A 141 -14.21 -9.55 -6.36
C LYS A 141 -13.43 -8.64 -7.30
N GLU A 142 -14.06 -8.20 -8.38
CA GLU A 142 -13.47 -7.33 -9.39
C GLU A 142 -13.15 -5.94 -8.83
N PHE A 143 -14.10 -5.33 -8.13
CA PHE A 143 -13.89 -4.02 -7.50
C PHE A 143 -12.76 -4.09 -6.48
N MET A 144 -12.72 -5.12 -5.62
CA MET A 144 -11.68 -5.27 -4.61
C MET A 144 -10.28 -5.45 -5.23
N SER A 145 -10.17 -6.04 -6.43
CA SER A 145 -8.88 -6.20 -7.12
C SER A 145 -8.33 -4.88 -7.68
N MET A 146 -9.20 -3.97 -8.12
CA MET A 146 -8.83 -2.68 -8.69
C MET A 146 -8.88 -1.51 -7.70
N ARG A 147 -9.60 -1.66 -6.58
CA ARG A 147 -9.88 -0.59 -5.60
C ARG A 147 -8.66 0.20 -5.17
N GLY A 148 -7.55 -0.48 -4.84
CA GLY A 148 -6.32 0.19 -4.40
C GLY A 148 -5.76 1.15 -5.45
N ILE A 149 -5.80 0.75 -6.74
CA ILE A 149 -5.35 1.57 -7.86
C ILE A 149 -6.25 2.80 -8.00
N LEU A 150 -7.57 2.60 -7.97
CA LEU A 150 -8.54 3.70 -8.09
C LEU A 150 -8.39 4.72 -6.96
N MET A 151 -8.16 4.24 -5.73
CA MET A 151 -7.95 5.07 -4.56
C MET A 151 -6.70 5.93 -4.69
N ILE A 152 -5.57 5.36 -5.14
CA ILE A 152 -4.33 6.13 -5.36
C ILE A 152 -4.53 7.19 -6.45
N VAL A 153 -5.14 6.83 -7.58
CA VAL A 153 -5.46 7.77 -8.66
C VAL A 153 -6.35 8.90 -8.13
N LEU A 154 -7.37 8.57 -7.35
CA LEU A 154 -8.27 9.53 -6.72
C LEU A 154 -7.50 10.48 -5.79
N MET A 155 -6.63 9.96 -4.93
CA MET A 155 -5.80 10.78 -4.05
C MET A 155 -4.87 11.70 -4.83
N LYS A 156 -4.20 11.19 -5.88
CA LYS A 156 -3.28 11.98 -6.72
C LYS A 156 -4.00 13.12 -7.43
N ILE A 157 -5.17 12.85 -8.02
CA ILE A 157 -5.89 13.85 -8.81
C ILE A 157 -6.56 14.90 -7.92
N THR A 158 -7.10 14.48 -6.79
CA THR A 158 -7.68 15.40 -5.81
C THR A 158 -6.58 16.23 -5.17
N SER A 159 -5.46 15.66 -4.70
CA SER A 159 -4.35 16.44 -4.16
C SER A 159 -3.84 17.47 -5.15
N LEU A 160 -3.62 17.06 -6.41
CA LEU A 160 -3.19 17.96 -7.46
C LEU A 160 -4.17 19.11 -7.68
N SER A 161 -5.47 18.85 -7.63
CA SER A 161 -6.49 19.90 -7.79
C SER A 161 -6.49 20.89 -6.63
N PHE A 162 -6.21 20.44 -5.40
CA PHE A 162 -6.10 21.32 -4.23
C PHE A 162 -4.81 22.14 -4.29
N ASP A 163 -3.69 21.52 -4.65
CA ASP A 163 -2.38 22.18 -4.81
C ASP A 163 -2.46 23.28 -5.89
N LEU A 164 -2.99 22.96 -7.07
CA LEU A 164 -3.19 23.93 -8.17
C LEU A 164 -4.20 25.03 -7.83
N ALA A 165 -5.23 24.75 -7.01
CA ALA A 165 -6.17 25.78 -6.60
C ALA A 165 -5.55 26.77 -5.59
N ASN A 166 -4.53 26.34 -4.86
CA ASN A 166 -3.81 27.14 -3.88
C ASN A 166 -2.58 27.85 -4.48
N GLU A 167 -1.91 27.24 -5.47
CA GLU A 167 -0.78 27.80 -6.22
C GLU A 167 -1.25 28.46 -7.53
N PHE A 168 -1.13 29.79 -7.62
CA PHE A 168 -1.82 30.63 -8.61
C PHE A 168 -1.46 30.42 -10.10
N ASP A 169 -0.46 29.61 -10.48
CA ASP A 169 0.01 29.61 -11.89
C ASP A 169 0.73 28.33 -12.40
N GLY A 170 0.37 27.15 -11.91
CA GLY A 170 0.94 25.88 -12.39
C GLY A 170 0.21 25.31 -13.62
N ARG A 171 0.70 25.54 -14.84
CA ARG A 171 0.21 24.80 -16.03
C ARG A 171 0.93 23.46 -16.17
N ILE A 172 0.19 22.37 -16.02
CA ILE A 172 0.70 21.00 -16.20
C ILE A 172 0.26 20.47 -17.57
N THR A 173 1.19 19.91 -18.33
CA THR A 173 0.88 19.30 -19.64
C THR A 173 0.15 17.96 -19.44
N LEU A 174 -0.71 17.58 -20.39
CA LEU A 174 -1.42 16.30 -20.34
C LEU A 174 -0.46 15.11 -20.20
N LEU A 175 0.67 15.18 -20.91
CA LEU A 175 1.68 14.14 -20.89
C LEU A 175 2.27 13.95 -19.49
N HIS A 176 2.64 15.04 -18.82
CA HIS A 176 3.17 14.97 -17.45
C HIS A 176 2.11 14.49 -16.46
N LEU A 177 0.86 14.93 -16.61
CA LEU A 177 -0.25 14.48 -15.78
C LEU A 177 -0.49 12.97 -15.93
N LEU A 178 -0.56 12.46 -17.16
CA LEU A 178 -0.73 11.04 -17.40
C LEU A 178 0.48 10.23 -16.90
N SER A 179 1.69 10.75 -17.08
CA SER A 179 2.91 10.10 -16.58
C SER A 179 2.97 10.04 -15.05
N TYR A 180 2.45 11.05 -14.35
CA TYR A 180 2.28 11.05 -12.91
C TYR A 180 1.20 10.05 -12.44
N MET A 181 0.07 9.97 -13.15
CA MET A 181 -1.02 9.04 -12.81
C MET A 181 -0.62 7.59 -13.02
N PHE A 182 0.01 7.28 -14.16
CA PHE A 182 0.45 5.94 -14.55
C PHE A 182 1.89 5.62 -14.10
N ASP A 183 2.45 6.35 -13.14
CA ASP A 183 3.78 6.04 -12.63
C ASP A 183 3.82 4.62 -12.04
N SER A 184 4.62 3.74 -12.65
CA SER A 184 4.63 2.30 -12.38
C SER A 184 5.01 1.93 -10.95
N SER A 185 5.83 2.76 -10.30
CA SER A 185 6.30 2.56 -8.94
C SER A 185 5.28 2.99 -7.87
N THR A 186 4.23 3.72 -8.26
CA THR A 186 3.21 4.22 -7.33
C THR A 186 1.79 3.77 -7.64
N VAL A 187 1.51 3.32 -8.87
CA VAL A 187 0.14 2.94 -9.29
C VAL A 187 -0.36 1.64 -8.66
N LEU A 188 0.54 0.68 -8.42
CA LEU A 188 0.22 -0.61 -7.80
C LEU A 188 0.91 -0.70 -6.44
N PHE A 189 0.13 -0.91 -5.37
CA PHE A 189 0.58 -0.94 -3.97
C PHE A 189 1.30 0.32 -3.46
N GLY A 190 1.57 1.30 -4.33
CA GLY A 190 2.35 2.49 -4.02
C GLY A 190 1.74 3.41 -2.96
N PRO A 191 2.58 4.17 -2.23
CA PRO A 191 2.08 5.24 -1.39
C PRO A 191 1.55 6.38 -2.27
N TRP A 192 0.62 7.16 -1.71
CA TRP A 192 0.31 8.47 -2.29
C TRP A 192 1.54 9.38 -2.22
N ILE A 193 1.77 10.12 -3.31
CA ILE A 193 2.86 11.07 -3.45
C ILE A 193 2.32 12.36 -4.07
N THR A 194 2.89 13.49 -3.69
CA THR A 194 2.57 14.79 -4.32
C THR A 194 3.14 14.87 -5.73
N TYR A 195 2.59 15.75 -6.57
CA TYR A 195 3.14 16.00 -7.90
C TYR A 195 4.58 16.55 -7.85
N LYS A 196 4.89 17.37 -6.83
CA LYS A 196 6.25 17.86 -6.59
C LYS A 196 7.24 16.72 -6.33
N GLN A 197 6.91 15.77 -5.46
CA GLN A 197 7.76 14.58 -5.22
C GLN A 197 7.96 13.75 -6.48
N TYR A 198 6.95 13.67 -7.35
CA TYR A 198 7.08 13.04 -8.65
C TYR A 198 8.07 13.79 -9.54
N GLN A 199 7.97 15.12 -9.64
CA GLN A 199 8.92 15.95 -10.40
C GLN A 199 10.35 15.80 -9.88
N ASP A 200 10.55 15.83 -8.56
CA ASP A 200 11.87 15.64 -7.94
C ASP A 200 12.49 14.28 -8.28
N SER A 201 11.65 13.25 -8.55
CA SER A 201 12.13 11.92 -8.96
C SER A 201 12.67 11.86 -10.39
N LEU A 202 12.30 12.83 -11.23
CA LEU A 202 12.79 12.98 -12.60
C LEU A 202 14.19 13.59 -12.66
N CYS A 203 14.70 14.10 -11.54
CA CYS A 203 16.05 14.63 -11.42
C CYS A 203 17.04 13.56 -10.91
N LEU A 204 18.29 13.65 -11.38
CA LEU A 204 19.39 12.90 -10.77
C LEU A 204 19.82 13.58 -9.48
N LYS A 205 19.91 12.81 -8.39
CA LYS A 205 20.54 13.26 -7.15
C LYS A 205 22.02 12.90 -7.18
N GLU A 206 22.77 13.37 -6.20
CA GLU A 206 24.17 13.02 -6.03
C GLU A 206 24.35 11.49 -5.92
N PHE A 207 25.43 10.98 -6.51
CA PHE A 207 25.71 9.54 -6.56
C PHE A 207 25.69 8.85 -5.18
N LYS A 208 26.21 9.54 -4.15
CA LYS A 208 26.19 9.03 -2.78
C LYS A 208 24.76 8.84 -2.26
N VAL A 209 23.88 9.80 -2.53
CA VAL A 209 22.47 9.77 -2.13
C VAL A 209 21.72 8.65 -2.85
N GLU A 210 21.99 8.46 -4.14
CA GLU A 210 21.41 7.37 -4.94
C GLU A 210 21.77 5.98 -4.39
N ILE A 211 23.04 5.76 -4.07
CA ILE A 211 23.49 4.48 -3.49
C ILE A 211 22.85 4.26 -2.11
N THR A 212 22.86 5.27 -1.24
CA THR A 212 22.22 5.17 0.08
C THR A 212 20.73 4.86 -0.04
N ASN A 213 20.03 5.50 -0.98
CA ASN A 213 18.62 5.24 -1.24
C ASN A 213 18.38 3.83 -1.80
N CYS A 214 19.29 3.31 -2.64
CA CYS A 214 19.22 1.93 -3.12
C CYS A 214 19.33 0.92 -1.96
N PHE A 215 20.30 1.09 -1.05
CA PHE A 215 20.41 0.21 0.12
C PHE A 215 19.19 0.31 1.05
N ARG A 216 18.69 1.53 1.30
CA ARG A 216 17.44 1.76 2.05
C ARG A 216 16.23 1.08 1.38
N ALA A 217 16.13 1.16 0.05
CA ALA A 217 15.06 0.52 -0.70
C ALA A 217 15.10 -1.00 -0.55
N LEU A 218 16.29 -1.59 -0.71
CA LEU A 218 16.51 -3.02 -0.51
C LEU A 218 16.20 -3.46 0.92
N SER A 219 16.55 -2.66 1.93
CA SER A 219 16.20 -2.97 3.32
C SER A 219 14.69 -2.96 3.56
N TYR A 220 13.94 -2.01 2.98
CA TYR A 220 12.47 -2.00 3.07
C TYR A 220 11.85 -3.22 2.38
N ILE A 221 12.35 -3.60 1.20
CA ILE A 221 11.89 -4.79 0.49
C ILE A 221 12.17 -6.04 1.34
N ALA A 222 13.36 -6.18 1.93
CA ALA A 222 13.68 -7.32 2.79
C ALA A 222 12.74 -7.40 4.01
N LEU A 223 12.51 -6.28 4.71
CA LEU A 223 11.56 -6.21 5.82
C LEU A 223 10.12 -6.55 5.39
N SER A 224 9.71 -6.12 4.19
CA SER A 224 8.39 -6.46 3.66
C SER A 224 8.22 -7.97 3.46
N LEU A 225 9.24 -8.66 2.96
CA LEU A 225 9.22 -10.11 2.75
C LEU A 225 9.16 -10.86 4.09
N LEU A 226 9.89 -10.38 5.10
CA LEU A 226 9.79 -10.94 6.45
C LEU A 226 8.38 -10.73 7.04
N ALA A 227 7.77 -9.57 6.79
CA ALA A 227 6.43 -9.27 7.27
C ALA A 227 5.35 -10.19 6.66
N VAL A 228 5.42 -10.48 5.36
CA VAL A 228 4.45 -11.37 4.71
C VAL A 228 4.65 -12.84 5.11
N ILE A 229 5.89 -13.26 5.36
CA ILE A 229 6.16 -14.58 5.92
C ILE A 229 5.57 -14.68 7.33
N TYR A 230 5.75 -13.64 8.15
CA TYR A 230 5.16 -13.61 9.49
C TYR A 230 3.63 -13.67 9.43
N SER A 231 2.99 -12.81 8.61
CA SER A 231 1.53 -12.73 8.55
C SER A 231 0.87 -14.03 8.08
N SER A 232 1.49 -14.72 7.11
CA SER A 232 0.86 -15.83 6.41
C SER A 232 1.29 -17.20 6.92
N CYS A 233 2.49 -17.31 7.51
CA CYS A 233 3.03 -18.60 7.96
C CYS A 233 3.19 -18.69 9.48
N ILE A 234 3.52 -17.59 10.16
CA ILE A 234 3.78 -17.62 11.60
C ILE A 234 2.49 -17.39 12.38
N ALA A 235 1.75 -16.33 12.03
CA ALA A 235 0.53 -15.96 12.75
C ALA A 235 -0.58 -17.01 12.61
N ASP A 236 -0.65 -17.69 11.46
CA ASP A 236 -1.68 -18.70 11.16
C ASP A 236 -1.66 -19.88 12.16
N ASN A 237 -0.47 -20.28 12.60
CA ASN A 237 -0.28 -21.40 13.55
C ASN A 237 -0.91 -21.17 14.93
N PHE A 238 -1.22 -19.92 15.29
CA PHE A 238 -1.73 -19.56 16.60
C PHE A 238 -3.22 -19.15 16.57
N ILE A 239 -3.88 -19.20 15.41
CA ILE A 239 -5.28 -18.77 15.24
C ILE A 239 -6.25 -19.68 16.01
N GLU A 240 -5.94 -20.97 16.12
CA GLU A 240 -6.81 -21.95 16.79
C GLU A 240 -6.82 -21.82 18.32
N TRP A 241 -5.92 -21.00 18.90
CA TRP A 241 -5.82 -20.86 20.35
C TRP A 241 -6.97 -20.00 20.89
N PRO A 242 -7.68 -20.43 21.95
CA PRO A 242 -8.77 -19.66 22.55
C PRO A 242 -8.28 -18.29 23.03
N PHE A 243 -9.01 -17.22 22.71
CA PHE A 243 -8.72 -15.80 23.02
C PHE A 243 -7.45 -15.22 22.36
N ILE A 244 -6.36 -15.97 22.33
CA ILE A 244 -5.08 -15.61 21.72
C ILE A 244 -5.20 -15.60 20.18
N GLY A 245 -6.03 -16.47 19.61
CA GLY A 245 -6.27 -16.52 18.17
C GLY A 245 -6.76 -15.20 17.60
N ALA A 246 -7.66 -14.49 18.31
CA ALA A 246 -8.14 -13.17 17.88
C ALA A 246 -7.00 -12.13 17.82
N TYR A 247 -6.03 -12.21 18.73
CA TYR A 247 -4.84 -11.37 18.69
C TYR A 247 -3.98 -11.68 17.46
N PHE A 248 -3.71 -12.95 17.16
CA PHE A 248 -2.91 -13.33 15.99
C PHE A 248 -3.61 -13.06 14.66
N VAL A 249 -4.95 -13.14 14.61
CA VAL A 249 -5.73 -12.67 13.45
C VAL A 249 -5.57 -11.16 13.26
N ALA A 250 -5.64 -10.37 14.32
CA ALA A 250 -5.41 -8.91 14.23
C ALA A 250 -3.94 -8.59 13.89
N GLN A 251 -3.00 -9.39 14.38
CA GLN A 251 -1.57 -9.23 14.11
C GLN A 251 -1.21 -9.62 12.66
N SER A 252 -1.79 -10.69 12.11
CA SER A 252 -1.58 -11.08 10.71
C SER A 252 -2.05 -9.98 9.75
N PHE A 253 -3.16 -9.31 10.07
CA PHE A 253 -3.65 -8.14 9.32
C PHE A 253 -2.65 -6.97 9.36
N ARG A 254 -2.09 -6.66 10.54
CA ARG A 254 -1.05 -5.62 10.70
C ARG A 254 0.23 -5.93 9.94
N PHE A 255 0.73 -7.16 10.03
CA PHE A 255 1.93 -7.57 9.30
C PHE A 255 1.72 -7.62 7.78
N SER A 256 0.53 -8.01 7.32
CA SER A 256 0.15 -7.89 5.91
C SER A 256 0.16 -6.43 5.44
N HIS A 257 -0.28 -5.51 6.31
CA HIS A 257 -0.21 -4.07 6.05
C HIS A 257 1.24 -3.55 6.00
N TYR A 258 2.12 -4.01 6.90
CA TYR A 258 3.55 -3.69 6.87
C TYR A 258 4.23 -4.21 5.61
N PHE A 259 3.88 -5.41 5.16
CA PHE A 259 4.34 -5.94 3.87
C PHE A 259 4.02 -4.98 2.73
N VAL A 260 2.76 -4.60 2.55
CA VAL A 260 2.36 -3.69 1.46
C VAL A 260 3.05 -2.33 1.61
N SER A 261 3.10 -1.79 2.83
CA SER A 261 3.66 -0.46 3.11
C SER A 261 5.16 -0.40 2.84
N TRP A 262 5.95 -1.34 3.34
CA TRP A 262 7.40 -1.37 3.12
C TRP A 262 7.77 -1.79 1.71
N LEU A 263 7.02 -2.71 1.08
CA LEU A 263 7.23 -3.03 -0.32
C LEU A 263 7.04 -1.77 -1.17
N SER A 264 5.96 -1.02 -0.92
CA SER A 264 5.64 0.21 -1.64
C SER A 264 6.69 1.30 -1.46
N ALA A 265 7.20 1.49 -0.22
CA ALA A 265 8.26 2.43 0.09
C ALA A 265 9.58 2.04 -0.59
N GLY A 266 9.90 0.76 -0.59
CA GLY A 266 11.09 0.23 -1.24
C GLY A 266 11.04 0.39 -2.76
N THR A 267 9.93 0.03 -3.41
CA THR A 267 9.78 0.18 -4.87
C THR A 267 9.73 1.64 -5.29
N SER A 268 9.05 2.52 -4.53
CA SER A 268 9.04 3.95 -4.83
C SER A 268 10.44 4.55 -4.67
N LEU A 269 11.17 4.20 -3.62
CA LEU A 269 12.51 4.71 -3.36
C LEU A 269 13.52 4.24 -4.41
N LEU A 270 13.43 2.98 -4.85
CA LEU A 270 14.26 2.44 -5.94
C LEU A 270 14.04 3.19 -7.26
N SER A 271 12.84 3.72 -7.47
CA SER A 271 12.50 4.55 -8.64
C SER A 271 12.96 6.01 -8.53
N GLY A 272 13.50 6.42 -7.37
CA GLY A 272 13.94 7.79 -7.07
C GLY A 272 12.96 8.61 -6.23
N ILE A 273 11.78 8.08 -5.89
CA ILE A 273 10.76 8.76 -5.10
C ILE A 273 10.93 8.45 -3.61
N ASP A 274 11.34 9.43 -2.82
CA ASP A 274 11.37 9.30 -1.35
C ASP A 274 10.00 9.70 -0.76
N SER A 275 9.19 8.68 -0.48
CA SER A 275 7.88 8.81 0.19
C SER A 275 8.00 8.96 1.71
N GLY A 276 9.20 8.78 2.26
CA GLY A 276 9.46 8.70 3.69
C GLY A 276 8.90 7.42 4.32
N ILE A 277 8.60 7.49 5.61
CA ILE A 277 7.98 6.37 6.33
C ILE A 277 6.52 6.25 5.90
N VAL A 278 6.12 5.08 5.39
CA VAL A 278 4.74 4.81 4.96
C VAL A 278 3.86 4.33 6.13
N ALA A 279 4.42 3.46 6.99
CA ALA A 279 3.77 2.98 8.20
C ALA A 279 4.80 2.97 9.34
N ASP A 280 4.45 3.57 10.48
CA ASP A 280 5.30 3.56 11.68
C ASP A 280 4.88 2.42 12.61
N TRP A 281 5.54 1.28 12.42
CA TRP A 281 5.23 0.04 13.12
C TRP A 281 5.37 0.15 14.65
N ILE A 282 6.24 1.02 15.17
CA ILE A 282 6.45 1.15 16.62
C ILE A 282 5.20 1.76 17.25
N HIS A 283 4.70 2.85 16.67
CA HIS A 283 3.50 3.52 17.17
C HIS A 283 2.20 2.76 16.87
N ILE A 284 2.23 1.78 15.96
CA ILE A 284 1.09 0.88 15.70
C ILE A 284 1.06 -0.29 16.69
N GLU A 285 2.23 -0.87 17.03
CA GLU A 285 2.30 -2.00 17.97
C GLU A 285 2.33 -1.55 19.44
N LEU A 286 2.91 -0.39 19.73
CA LEU A 286 3.01 0.19 21.07
C LEU A 286 2.43 1.62 21.12
N PRO A 287 1.14 1.81 20.79
CA PRO A 287 0.49 3.11 20.81
C PRO A 287 0.29 3.64 22.23
N ARG A 288 0.36 4.97 22.41
CA ARG A 288 -0.09 5.60 23.66
C ARG A 288 -1.59 5.92 23.63
N SER A 289 -2.14 6.18 22.45
CA SER A 289 -3.58 6.39 22.23
C SER A 289 -4.04 5.84 20.87
N LEU A 290 -5.35 5.82 20.62
CA LEU A 290 -5.86 5.32 19.34
C LEU A 290 -5.54 6.28 18.19
N VAL A 291 -5.45 7.58 18.47
CA VAL A 291 -5.01 8.57 17.48
C VAL A 291 -3.58 8.27 17.02
N ASP A 292 -2.67 7.86 17.91
CA ASP A 292 -1.30 7.46 17.52
C ASP A 292 -1.31 6.35 16.47
N VAL A 293 -2.21 5.36 16.61
CA VAL A 293 -2.35 4.27 15.64
C VAL A 293 -2.84 4.82 14.30
N VAL A 294 -3.87 5.68 14.30
CA VAL A 294 -4.47 6.18 13.06
C VAL A 294 -3.50 7.02 12.24
N VAL A 295 -2.74 7.91 12.89
CA VAL A 295 -1.77 8.76 12.18
C VAL A 295 -0.55 7.97 11.68
N SER A 296 -0.25 6.85 12.34
CA SER A 296 0.90 5.99 12.03
C SER A 296 0.59 4.87 11.04
N TRP A 297 -0.68 4.48 10.90
CA TRP A 297 -1.12 3.34 10.10
C TRP A 297 -0.75 3.49 8.63
N ASN A 298 -1.23 4.56 7.97
CA ASN A 298 -0.91 4.88 6.58
C ASN A 298 -0.60 6.37 6.49
N ILE A 299 0.66 6.71 6.74
CA ILE A 299 1.13 8.09 6.85
C ILE A 299 0.87 8.88 5.55
N PRO A 300 1.08 8.34 4.32
CA PRO A 300 0.73 9.05 3.09
C PRO A 300 -0.75 9.42 3.01
N MET A 301 -1.66 8.48 3.33
CA MET A 301 -3.10 8.75 3.37
C MET A 301 -3.43 9.80 4.44
N HIS A 302 -2.87 9.66 5.64
CA HIS A 302 -3.08 10.62 6.71
C HIS A 302 -2.61 12.03 6.32
N ARG A 303 -1.41 12.17 5.74
CA ARG A 303 -0.88 13.46 5.25
C ARG A 303 -1.77 14.06 4.17
N PHE A 304 -2.23 13.25 3.22
CA PHE A 304 -3.18 13.68 2.19
C PHE A 304 -4.46 14.24 2.83
N LEU A 305 -5.11 13.45 3.70
CA LEU A 305 -6.37 13.81 4.35
C LEU A 305 -6.20 15.05 5.24
N HIS A 306 -5.13 15.09 6.03
CA HIS A 306 -4.86 16.19 6.94
C HIS A 306 -4.59 17.50 6.20
N HIS A 307 -3.78 17.47 5.14
CA HIS A 307 -3.43 18.67 4.38
C HIS A 307 -4.59 19.19 3.53
N HIS A 308 -5.22 18.32 2.73
CA HIS A 308 -6.19 18.74 1.71
C HIS A 308 -7.62 18.79 2.24
N ILE A 309 -8.00 17.92 3.19
CA ILE A 309 -9.38 17.85 3.69
C ILE A 309 -9.49 18.55 5.03
N PHE A 310 -8.79 18.05 6.06
CA PHE A 310 -8.88 18.59 7.42
C PHE A 310 -8.50 20.07 7.47
N GLY A 311 -7.34 20.45 6.92
CA GLY A 311 -6.87 21.83 6.92
C GLY A 311 -7.85 22.82 6.27
N GLU A 312 -8.53 22.40 5.20
CA GLU A 312 -9.51 23.22 4.50
C GLU A 312 -10.86 23.32 5.21
N ILE A 313 -11.28 22.26 5.90
CA ILE A 313 -12.53 22.24 6.66
C ILE A 313 -12.36 22.86 8.05
N LYS A 314 -11.14 22.89 8.60
CA LYS A 314 -10.83 23.46 9.93
C LYS A 314 -11.32 24.90 10.10
N LYS A 315 -11.41 25.68 9.00
CA LYS A 315 -11.99 27.04 9.01
C LYS A 315 -13.46 27.10 9.45
N TYR A 316 -14.17 25.98 9.41
CA TYR A 316 -15.55 25.82 9.87
C TYR A 316 -15.66 25.18 11.27
N GLY A 317 -14.53 24.90 11.93
CA GLY A 317 -14.46 24.30 13.26
C GLY A 317 -13.77 22.93 13.28
N SER A 318 -13.28 22.52 14.46
CA SER A 318 -12.56 21.25 14.64
C SER A 318 -13.47 20.03 14.47
N ILE A 319 -14.69 20.07 15.01
CA ILE A 319 -15.67 18.98 14.93
C ILE A 319 -15.99 18.60 13.48
N PRO A 320 -16.47 19.52 12.61
CA PRO A 320 -16.75 19.17 11.22
C PRO A 320 -15.47 18.74 10.48
N ALA A 321 -14.30 19.29 10.82
CA ALA A 321 -13.05 18.87 10.21
C ALA A 321 -12.72 17.40 10.50
N ILE A 322 -12.89 16.94 11.74
CA ILE A 322 -12.67 15.54 12.12
C ILE A 322 -13.66 14.64 11.37
N PHE A 323 -14.97 14.88 11.53
CA PHE A 323 -15.99 13.99 10.97
C PHE A 323 -15.99 13.95 9.44
N ILE A 324 -15.81 15.09 8.76
CA ILE A 324 -15.71 15.12 7.29
C ILE A 324 -14.45 14.39 6.82
N THR A 325 -13.33 14.53 7.52
CA THR A 325 -12.09 13.80 7.17
C THR A 325 -12.27 12.29 7.23
N TYR A 326 -12.87 11.78 8.31
CA TYR A 326 -13.14 10.34 8.44
C TYR A 326 -14.22 9.85 7.47
N ALA A 327 -15.24 10.67 7.18
CA ALA A 327 -16.23 10.34 6.16
C ALA A 327 -15.60 10.23 4.77
N VAL A 328 -14.73 11.17 4.39
CA VAL A 328 -13.98 11.13 3.12
C VAL A 328 -13.05 9.91 3.09
N SER A 329 -12.31 9.65 4.17
CA SER A 329 -11.48 8.45 4.29
C SER A 329 -12.27 7.15 4.10
N SER A 330 -13.46 7.07 4.70
CA SER A 330 -14.37 5.92 4.56
C SER A 330 -14.81 5.72 3.11
N LEU A 331 -15.22 6.79 2.43
CA LEU A 331 -15.70 6.74 1.06
C LEU A 331 -14.62 6.35 0.05
N PHE A 332 -13.35 6.64 0.33
CA PHE A 332 -12.22 6.23 -0.52
C PHE A 332 -12.05 4.71 -0.59
N HIS A 333 -12.50 3.99 0.44
CA HIS A 333 -12.51 2.52 0.44
C HIS A 333 -13.76 1.92 -0.24
N GLY A 334 -14.66 2.76 -0.73
CA GLY A 334 -15.99 2.38 -1.22
C GLY A 334 -16.98 2.11 -0.07
N ILE A 335 -18.19 1.70 -0.44
CA ILE A 335 -19.23 1.28 0.50
C ILE A 335 -18.89 -0.12 0.99
N ASN A 336 -18.07 -0.20 2.03
CA ASN A 336 -17.79 -1.42 2.78
C ASN A 336 -18.20 -1.18 4.23
N PHE A 337 -19.22 -1.89 4.71
CA PHE A 337 -19.78 -1.67 6.04
C PHE A 337 -18.74 -1.83 7.15
N GLN A 338 -17.91 -2.88 7.10
CA GLN A 338 -16.90 -3.16 8.12
C GLN A 338 -15.87 -2.02 8.20
N LEU A 339 -15.30 -1.64 7.05
CA LEU A 339 -14.32 -0.55 6.99
C LEU A 339 -14.93 0.80 7.36
N SER A 340 -16.16 1.06 6.93
CA SER A 340 -16.86 2.32 7.22
C SER A 340 -17.18 2.44 8.70
N ALA A 341 -17.64 1.37 9.34
CA ALA A 341 -17.91 1.36 10.78
C ALA A 341 -16.62 1.63 11.59
N VAL A 342 -15.50 1.01 11.21
CA VAL A 342 -14.20 1.25 11.84
C VAL A 342 -13.76 2.71 11.64
N LEU A 343 -13.74 3.23 10.42
CA LEU A 343 -13.25 4.59 10.16
C LEU A 343 -14.14 5.68 10.77
N LEU A 344 -15.46 5.52 10.72
CA LEU A 344 -16.38 6.47 11.34
C LEU A 344 -16.32 6.42 12.87
N SER A 345 -16.16 5.23 13.47
CA SER A 345 -15.95 5.11 14.92
C SER A 345 -14.62 5.73 15.36
N LEU A 346 -13.55 5.59 14.57
CA LEU A 346 -12.29 6.32 14.79
C LEU A 346 -12.48 7.83 14.83
N GLY A 347 -13.38 8.39 14.00
CA GLY A 347 -13.75 9.79 14.08
C GLY A 347 -14.35 10.21 15.42
N PHE A 348 -15.19 9.37 16.03
CA PHE A 348 -15.70 9.61 17.38
C PHE A 348 -14.61 9.50 18.44
N TYR A 349 -13.72 8.51 18.34
CA TYR A 349 -12.61 8.36 19.30
C TYR A 349 -11.62 9.53 19.22
N THR A 350 -11.27 9.98 18.02
CA THR A 350 -10.41 11.16 17.83
C THR A 350 -11.06 12.42 18.38
N TYR A 351 -12.38 12.58 18.22
CA TYR A 351 -13.09 13.70 18.84
C TYR A 351 -13.08 13.62 20.38
N ALA A 352 -13.18 12.42 20.95
CA ALA A 352 -13.12 12.24 22.40
C ALA A 352 -11.71 12.48 22.98
N GLU A 353 -10.66 12.27 22.19
CA GLU A 353 -9.27 12.54 22.57
C GLU A 353 -8.82 14.01 22.36
N THR A 354 -9.61 14.83 21.63
CA THR A 354 -9.37 16.28 21.47
C THR A 354 -10.07 17.13 22.52
#